data_AF-A0A932DQF9-F1
#
_entry.id   AF-A0A932DQF9-F1
#
_cell.length_a   1.000
_cell.length_b   1.000
_cell.length_c   1.000
_cell.angle_alpha   90.00
_cell.angle_beta   90.00
_cell.angle_gamma   90.00
#
_symmetry.space_group_name_H-M   'P 1'
#
loop_
_entity.id
_entity.type
_entity.pdbx_description
1 polymer ?
#
loop_
_entity_poly.entity_id
_entity_poly.type
_entity_poly.pdbx_seq_one_letter_code
_entity_poly.pdbx_strand_id
1 'polypeptide(L)' 'MPIEIVDMVDLAHKEKRRKNIFDTPRFHAWMHYYKPGQKDEMHCHNADQTFVVLEGECWRTPAQAR' A
#
# COMPACT_ATOMS: atom_id res chain seq x y z
N MET A 1 3.64 -25.00 -0.38
CA MET A 1 2.60 -24.07 0.10
C MET A 1 1.53 -23.97 -0.97
N PRO A 2 0.25 -24.20 -0.66
CA PRO A 2 -0.83 -23.84 -1.57
C PRO A 2 -0.82 -22.32 -1.78
N ILE A 3 -1.12 -21.88 -3.00
CA ILE A 3 -1.30 -20.46 -3.32
C ILE A 3 -2.68 -20.06 -2.81
N GLU A 4 -2.74 -19.00 -2.00
CA GLU A 4 -4.00 -18.35 -1.61
C GLU A 4 -4.25 -17.17 -2.55
N ILE A 5 -5.44 -17.11 -3.15
CA ILE A 5 -5.88 -15.98 -3.96
C ILE A 5 -6.76 -15.12 -3.06
N VAL A 6 -6.39 -13.85 -2.90
CA VAL A 6 -7.10 -12.89 -2.05
C VAL A 6 -7.67 -11.78 -2.92
N ASP A 7 -8.96 -11.50 -2.76
CA ASP A 7 -9.57 -10.28 -3.28
C ASP A 7 -9.16 -9.09 -2.41
N MET A 8 -8.22 -8.30 -2.94
CA MET A 8 -7.65 -7.17 -2.22
C MET A 8 -8.64 -6.01 -2.05
N VAL A 9 -9.60 -5.85 -2.96
CA VAL A 9 -10.57 -4.75 -2.89
C VAL A 9 -11.63 -5.07 -1.82
N ASP A 10 -12.17 -6.29 -1.82
CA ASP A 10 -13.10 -6.72 -0.77
C ASP A 10 -12.45 -6.68 0.62
N LEU A 11 -11.22 -7.17 0.74
CA LEU A 11 -10.46 -7.11 1.99
C LEU A 11 -10.28 -5.66 2.48
N ALA A 12 -10.01 -4.73 1.56
CA ALA A 12 -9.83 -3.32 1.89
C ALA A 12 -11.11 -2.68 2.43
N HIS A 13 -12.27 -2.94 1.79
CA HIS A 13 -13.57 -2.46 2.26
C HIS A 13 -14.02 -3.10 3.57
N LYS A 14 -13.58 -4.32 3.86
CA LYS A 14 -13.84 -5.00 5.14
C LYS A 14 -13.00 -4.44 6.27
N GLU A 15 -11.70 -4.24 6.06
CA GLU A 15 -10.75 -3.82 7.09
C GLU A 15 -10.74 -2.30 7.31
N LYS A 16 -10.94 -1.51 6.25
CA LYS A 16 -10.96 -0.03 6.24
C LYS A 16 -9.73 0.61 6.92
N ARG A 17 -8.59 -0.05 6.84
CA ARG A 17 -7.32 0.35 7.46
C ARG A 17 -6.13 -0.28 6.73
N ARG A 18 -4.92 0.21 7.02
CA ARG A 18 -3.67 -0.41 6.53
C ARG A 18 -3.50 -1.83 7.11
N LYS A 19 -3.10 -2.78 6.27
CA LYS A 19 -2.86 -4.18 6.65
C LYS A 19 -1.60 -4.74 5.98
N ASN A 20 -0.79 -5.49 6.72
CA ASN A 20 0.34 -6.25 6.17
C ASN A 20 -0.20 -7.46 5.40
N ILE A 21 0.27 -7.63 4.17
CA ILE A 21 -0.09 -8.75 3.29
C ILE A 21 1.07 -9.74 3.23
N PHE A 22 2.29 -9.23 3.04
CA PHE A 22 3.52 -10.00 3.15
C PHE A 22 4.50 -9.27 4.08
N ASP A 23 5.14 -10.04 4.95
CA ASP A 23 6.21 -9.55 5.80
C ASP A 23 7.32 -10.62 5.84
N THR A 24 8.34 -10.41 5.00
CA THR A 24 9.43 -11.37 4.83
C THR A 24 10.77 -10.63 4.82
N PRO A 25 11.91 -11.30 5.04
CA PRO A 25 13.21 -10.63 5.04
C PRO A 25 13.60 -9.93 3.73
N ARG A 26 12.92 -10.21 2.61
CA ARG A 26 13.25 -9.68 1.28
C ARG A 26 12.15 -8.83 0.66
N PHE A 27 10.93 -8.92 1.17
CA PHE A 27 9.78 -8.30 0.55
C PHE A 27 8.70 -8.05 1.60
N HIS A 28 8.23 -6.80 1.62
CA HIS A 28 7.12 -6.36 2.44
C HIS A 28 6.05 -5.79 1.53
N ALA A 29 4.81 -6.17 1.75
CA ALA A 29 3.66 -5.64 1.01
C ALA A 29 2.55 -5.26 1.98
N TRP A 30 1.98 -4.09 1.73
CA TRP A 30 0.89 -3.54 2.53
C TRP A 30 -0.29 -3.20 1.63
N MET A 31 -1.48 -3.48 2.14
CA MET A 31 -2.72 -2.92 1.62
C MET A 31 -2.98 -1.59 2.33
N HIS A 32 -3.18 -0.53 1.56
CA HIS A 32 -3.51 0.78 2.08
C HIS A 32 -4.96 1.12 1.73
N TYR A 33 -5.69 1.67 2.70
CA TYR A 33 -7.06 2.16 2.51
C TYR A 33 -7.12 3.60 3.01
N TYR A 34 -7.45 4.53 2.12
CA TYR A 34 -7.52 5.95 2.41
C TYR A 34 -8.94 6.46 2.20
N LYS A 35 -9.39 7.32 3.11
CA LYS A 35 -10.54 8.20 2.87
C LYS A 35 -10.07 9.43 2.09
N PRO A 36 -10.95 10.08 1.31
CA PRO A 36 -10.62 11.32 0.63
C PRO A 36 -10.00 12.36 1.58
N GLY A 37 -8.87 12.93 1.17
CA GLY A 37 -8.11 13.91 1.95
C GLY A 37 -7.10 13.32 2.94
N GLN A 38 -7.09 12.00 3.16
CA GLN A 38 -6.01 11.36 3.91
C GLN A 38 -4.73 11.29 3.07
N LYS A 39 -3.59 11.46 3.74
CA LYS A 39 -2.26 11.37 3.16
C LYS A 39 -1.29 10.80 4.18
N ASP A 40 -0.27 10.11 3.68
CA ASP A 40 0.91 9.79 4.48
C ASP A 40 1.90 10.96 4.46
N GLU A 41 2.78 11.00 5.45
CA GLU A 41 3.90 11.94 5.48
C GLU A 41 4.95 11.54 4.43
N MET A 42 5.53 12.52 3.73
CA MET A 42 6.59 12.29 2.76
C MET A 42 7.87 11.85 3.48
N HIS A 43 8.42 10.70 3.10
CA HIS A 43 9.66 10.16 3.67
C HIS A 43 10.47 9.38 2.64
N CYS A 44 11.72 9.07 3.00
CA CYS A 44 12.61 8.23 2.20
C CYS A 44 12.72 6.84 2.83
N HIS A 45 12.83 5.83 1.98
CA HIS A 45 13.19 4.47 2.39
C HIS A 45 14.60 4.14 1.91
N ASN A 46 15.25 3.21 2.60
CA ASN A 46 16.56 2.68 2.20
C ASN A 46 16.45 1.57 1.14
N ALA A 47 15.24 1.27 0.68
CA ALA A 47 14.92 0.27 -0.31
C ALA A 47 13.86 0.80 -1.27
N ASP A 48 13.81 0.24 -2.47
CA ASP A 48 12.83 0.62 -3.49
C ASP A 48 11.41 0.27 -3.05
N GLN A 49 10.47 1.15 -3.38
CA GLN A 49 9.06 0.98 -3.07
C GLN A 49 8.20 1.39 -4.26
N THR A 50 7.26 0.51 -4.61
CA THR A 50 6.28 0.73 -5.67
C THR A 50 4.88 0.74 -5.09
N PHE A 51 3.99 1.52 -5.70
CA PHE A 51 2.57 1.60 -5.34
C PHE A 51 1.72 1.27 -6.56
N VAL A 52 0.62 0.56 -6.33
CA VAL A 52 -0.40 0.26 -7.33
C VAL A 52 -1.74 0.66 -6.76
N VAL A 53 -2.49 1.48 -7.51
CA VAL A 53 -3.87 1.84 -7.17
C VAL A 53 -4.76 0.74 -7.73
N LEU A 54 -5.44 0.01 -6.85
CA LEU A 54 -6.37 -1.06 -7.24
C LEU A 54 -7.80 -0.54 -7.43
N GLU A 55 -8.20 0.50 -6.69
CA GLU A 55 -9.52 1.13 -6.79
C GLU A 55 -9.42 2.63 -6.45
N GLY A 56 -10.21 3.45 -7.15
CA GLY A 56 -10.27 4.90 -6.96
C GLY A 56 -9.08 5.63 -7.59
N GLU A 57 -8.71 6.77 -6.99
CA GLU A 57 -7.61 7.61 -7.46
C GLU A 57 -6.75 8.04 -6.27
N CYS A 58 -5.44 8.13 -6.49
CA CYS A 58 -4.49 8.61 -5.49
C CYS A 58 -3.43 9.48 -6.17
N TRP A 59 -3.09 10.59 -5.52
CA TRP A 59 -2.03 11.47 -5.98
C TRP A 59 -0.74 11.17 -5.24
N ARG A 60 0.33 10.89 -6.00
CA ARG A 60 1.67 10.77 -5.44
C ARG A 60 2.41 12.09 -5.65
N THR A 61 2.74 12.77 -4.56
CA THR A 61 3.66 13.90 -4.62
C THR A 61 5.03 13.40 -5.06
N PRO A 62 5.65 13.99 -6.10
CA PRO A 62 7.01 13.63 -6.50
C PRO A 62 7.97 13.78 -5.32
N ALA A 63 8.90 12.83 -5.17
CA ALA A 63 9.97 12.99 -4.21
C ALA A 63 10.76 14.25 -4.60
N GLN A 64 10.90 15.19 -3.66
CA GLN A 64 11.79 16.32 -3.85
C GLN A 64 13.22 15.76 -3.82
N ALA A 65 13.92 15.86 -4.95
CA ALA A 65 15.35 15.59 -5.00
C ALA A 65 16.03 16.51 -3.97
N ARG A 66 16.78 15.91 -3.05
CA ARG A 66 17.69 16.68 -2.18
C ARG A 66 18.93 17.08 -2.97
#